data_AF-A0A4V1L572-F1
#
_entry.id   AF-A0A4V1L572-F1
#
_cell.length_a   1.000
_cell.length_b   1.000
_cell.length_c   1.000
_cell.angle_alpha   90.00
_cell.angle_beta   90.00
_cell.angle_gamma   90.00
#
_symmetry.space_group_name_H-M   'P 1'
#
loop_
_entity.id
_entity.type
_entity.pdbx_description
1 polymer ?
#
loop_
_entity_poly.entity_id
_entity_poly.type
_entity_poly.pdbx_seq_one_letter_code
_entity_poly.pdbx_strand_id
1 'polypeptide(L)' 'MKLKKILVVDDDPEMRLALKIRLRANNYEVEAAEDGVSAIAEARRRQPDLILLDLGLPAGDGFTVLERL' A
#
# COMPACT_ATOMS: atom_id res chain seq x y z
N MET A 1 20.59 7.87 6.87
CA MET A 1 19.31 8.42 6.37
C MET A 1 18.22 7.39 6.64
N LYS A 2 17.00 7.81 6.99
CA LYS A 2 15.87 6.89 7.23
C LYS A 2 15.30 6.46 5.87
N LEU A 3 15.09 5.16 5.66
CA LEU A 3 14.47 4.65 4.43
C LEU A 3 13.04 5.21 4.34
N LYS A 4 12.63 5.57 3.12
CA LYS A 4 11.26 6.00 2.87
C LYS A 4 10.33 4.79 2.89
N LYS A 5 9.20 4.93 3.57
CA LYS A 5 8.21 3.88 3.77
C LYS A 5 7.12 3.98 2.71
N ILE A 6 6.85 2.88 2.03
CA ILE A 6 5.79 2.78 1.02
C ILE A 6 4.80 1.71 1.46
N LEU A 7 3.52 2.04 1.43
CA LEU A 7 2.43 1.08 1.55
C LEU A 7 1.85 0.81 0.16
N VAL A 8 1.85 -0.46 -0.26
CA VAL A 8 1.20 -0.90 -1.51
C VAL A 8 -0.17 -1.49 -1.18
N VAL A 9 -1.22 -1.05 -1.85
CA VAL A 9 -2.60 -1.51 -1.66
C VAL A 9 -3.13 -2.00 -3.00
N ASP A 10 -3.35 -3.31 -3.09
CA ASP A 10 -3.75 -4.00 -4.32
C ASP A 10 -4.29 -5.38 -3.93
N ASP A 11 -5.38 -5.89 -4.51
CA ASP A 11 -5.93 -7.21 -4.17
C ASP A 11 -5.20 -8.36 -4.88
N ASP A 12 -4.45 -8.07 -5.94
CA ASP A 12 -3.62 -9.06 -6.65
C ASP A 12 -2.30 -9.36 -5.89
N PRO A 13 -2.13 -10.60 -5.36
CA PRO A 13 -0.92 -10.97 -4.62
C PRO A 13 0.35 -10.97 -5.48
N GLU A 14 0.26 -11.23 -6.79
CA GLU A 14 1.40 -11.19 -7.71
C GLU A 14 1.86 -9.75 -7.93
N MET A 15 0.92 -8.82 -8.09
CA MET A 15 1.23 -7.39 -8.19
C MET A 15 1.88 -6.85 -6.91
N ARG A 16 1.31 -7.16 -5.74
CA ARG A 16 1.89 -6.80 -4.43
C ARG A 16 3.33 -7.31 -4.30
N LEU A 17 3.58 -8.58 -4.66
CA LEU A 17 4.91 -9.18 -4.59
C LEU A 17 5.90 -8.51 -5.56
N ALA A 18 5.50 -8.29 -6.81
CA ALA A 18 6.33 -7.66 -7.83
C ALA A 18 6.75 -6.23 -7.41
N LEU A 19 5.80 -5.42 -6.93
CA LEU A 19 6.08 -4.07 -6.43
C LEU A 19 6.98 -4.09 -5.21
N LYS A 20 6.74 -5.00 -4.25
CA LYS A 20 7.56 -5.15 -3.05
C LYS A 20 9.02 -5.48 -3.38
N ILE A 21 9.26 -6.39 -4.31
CA ILE A 21 10.62 -6.74 -4.76
C ILE A 21 11.29 -5.52 -5.42
N ARG A 22 10.61 -4.88 -6.38
CA ARG A 22 11.16 -3.73 -7.12
C ARG A 22 11.47 -2.54 -6.22
N LEU A 23 10.57 -2.19 -5.31
CA LEU A 23 10.75 -1.06 -4.40
C LEU A 23 11.83 -1.35 -3.35
N ARG A 24 11.89 -2.56 -2.78
CA ARG A 24 12.97 -2.92 -1.86
C ARG A 24 14.35 -2.90 -2.51
N ALA A 25 14.45 -3.33 -3.77
CA ALA A 25 15.69 -3.22 -4.55
C ALA A 25 16.16 -1.76 -4.76
N ASN A 26 15.25 -0.79 -4.60
CA ASN A 26 15.53 0.65 -4.67
C ASN A 26 15.63 1.30 -3.28
N ASN A 27 15.90 0.53 -2.22
CA ASN A 27 16.08 1.02 -0.85
C ASN A 27 14.85 1.70 -0.23
N TYR A 28 13.65 1.16 -0.48
CA TYR A 28 12.44 1.51 0.26
C TYR A 28 12.09 0.46 1.32
N GLU A 29 11.53 0.90 2.44
CA GLU A 29 10.82 0.01 3.38
C GLU A 29 9.39 -0.17 2.85
N VAL A 30 8.99 -1.42 2.57
CA VAL A 30 7.75 -1.69 1.85
C VAL A 30 6.88 -2.65 2.63
N GLU A 31 5.66 -2.19 2.90
CA GLU A 31 4.54 -2.96 3.43
C GLU A 31 3.43 -3.06 2.39
N ALA A 32 2.52 -4.02 2.58
CA ALA A 32 1.43 -4.24 1.65
C ALA A 32 0.12 -4.55 2.38
N ALA A 33 -1.00 -4.12 1.80
CA ALA A 33 -2.36 -4.39 2.22
C ALA A 33 -3.16 -4.90 1.01
N GLU A 34 -4.16 -5.73 1.24
CA GLU A 34 -4.92 -6.41 0.17
C GLU A 34 -6.35 -5.92 0.02
N ASP A 35 -6.80 -5.08 0.94
CA ASP A 35 -8.15 -4.52 0.94
C ASP A 35 -8.14 -3.12 1.57
N GLY A 36 -9.27 -2.40 1.47
CA GLY A 36 -9.36 -1.05 2.00
C GLY A 36 -9.27 -0.96 3.53
N VAL A 37 -9.77 -1.98 4.23
CA VAL A 37 -9.79 -2.02 5.70
C VAL A 37 -8.36 -2.11 6.26
N SER A 38 -7.60 -3.09 5.77
CA SER A 38 -6.20 -3.29 6.11
C SER A 38 -5.35 -2.09 5.65
N ALA A 39 -5.62 -1.51 4.48
CA ALA A 39 -4.93 -0.32 4.00
C ALA A 39 -5.05 0.86 4.97
N ILE A 40 -6.26 1.19 5.42
CA ILE A 40 -6.50 2.30 6.35
C ILE A 40 -5.84 2.02 7.71
N ALA A 41 -5.95 0.79 8.21
CA ALA A 41 -5.34 0.39 9.47
C ALA A 41 -3.81 0.50 9.42
N GLU A 42 -3.19 -0.01 8.35
CA GLU A 42 -1.75 0.02 8.15
C GLU A 42 -1.22 1.44 7.92
N ALA A 43 -1.92 2.25 7.11
CA ALA A 43 -1.54 3.63 6.86
C ALA A 43 -1.48 4.45 8.16
N ARG A 44 -2.50 4.32 9.02
CA ARG A 44 -2.55 5.00 10.32
C ARG A 44 -1.50 4.51 11.30
N ARG A 45 -1.26 3.19 11.35
CA ARG A 45 -0.30 2.57 12.27
C ARG A 45 1.14 2.87 11.89
N ARG A 46 1.47 2.81 10.60
CA ARG A 46 2.85 2.84 10.10
C ARG A 46 3.29 4.21 9.61
N GLN A 47 2.33 5.10 9.29
CA GLN A 47 2.55 6.43 8.72
C GLN A 47 3.54 6.38 7.55
N PRO A 48 3.17 5.73 6.43
CA PRO A 48 4.04 5.65 5.26
C PRO A 48 4.27 7.04 4.67
N ASP A 49 5.41 7.22 4.01
CA ASP A 49 5.73 8.45 3.27
C ASP A 49 4.96 8.52 1.92
N LEU A 50 4.53 7.36 1.40
CA LEU A 50 3.79 7.22 0.15
C LEU A 50 2.85 5.99 0.22
N ILE A 51 1.65 6.12 -0.36
CA ILE A 51 0.72 5.01 -0.59
C ILE A 51 0.58 4.83 -2.11
N LEU A 52 0.80 3.60 -2.58
CA LEU A 52 0.44 3.18 -3.93
C LEU A 52 -0.88 2.42 -3.83
N LEU A 53 -1.96 3.02 -4.32
CA LEU A 53 -3.32 2.54 -4.14
C LEU A 53 -3.93 2.14 -5.48
N ASP A 54 -4.34 0.88 -5.61
CA ASP A 54 -5.27 0.48 -6.65
C ASP A 54 -6.67 1.03 -6.35
N LEU A 55 -7.28 1.71 -7.33
CA LEU A 55 -8.66 2.18 -7.24
C LEU A 55 -9.66 1.09 -7.67
N GLY A 56 -9.19 0.07 -8.38
CA GLY A 56 -9.95 -1.07 -8.87
C GLY A 56 -10.28 -2.13 -7.82
N LEU A 57 -9.91 -1.91 -6.56
CA LEU A 57 -10.19 -2.85 -5.47
C LEU A 57 -11.66 -3.31 -5.48
N PRO A 58 -11.95 -4.59 -5.20
CA PRO A 58 -13.29 -5.11 -5.10
C PRO A 58 -14.19 -4.26 -4.20
N ALA A 59 -15.48 -4.22 -4.54
CA ALA A 59 -16.52 -3.52 -3.77
C ALA A 59 -16.33 -1.98 -3.60
N GLY A 60 -15.44 -1.33 -4.37
CA GLY A 60 -15.27 0.13 -4.33
C GLY A 60 -14.41 0.63 -3.17
N ASP A 61 -13.63 -0.27 -2.56
CA ASP A 61 -12.80 0.04 -1.40
C ASP A 61 -11.71 1.07 -1.70
N GLY A 62 -11.18 1.11 -2.92
CA GLY A 62 -10.09 2.03 -3.30
C GLY A 62 -10.45 3.51 -3.11
N PHE A 63 -11.64 3.93 -3.53
CA PHE A 63 -12.12 5.29 -3.30
C PHE A 63 -12.39 5.56 -1.82
N THR A 64 -12.89 4.57 -1.10
CA THR A 64 -13.10 4.69 0.36
C THR A 64 -11.78 4.90 1.10
N VAL A 65 -10.69 4.26 0.67
CA VAL A 65 -9.35 4.51 1.22
C VAL A 65 -8.92 5.96 0.96
N LEU A 66 -9.11 6.44 -0.27
CA LEU A 66 -8.75 7.81 -0.66
C LEU A 66 -9.49 8.88 0.13
N GLU A 67 -10.77 8.64 0.47
CA GLU A 67 -11.56 9.59 1.27
C GLU A 67 -11.21 9.59 2.77
N ARG A 68 -10.62 8.51 3.29
CA ARG A 68 -10.43 8.28 4.74
C ARG A 68 -9.02 8.53 5.28
N LEU A 69 -8.06 8.79 4.40
CA LEU A 69 -6.65 9.04 4.70
C LEU A 69 -6.24 10.44 4.25
#